data_AF-A0A3N6PY83-F1
#
_entry.id   AF-A0A3N6PY83-F1
#
_cell.length_a   1.000
_cell.length_b   1.000
_cell.length_c   1.000
_cell.angle_alpha   90.00
_cell.angle_beta   90.00
_cell.angle_gamma   90.00
#
_symmetry.space_group_name_H-M   'P 1'
#
loop_
_entity.id
_entity.type
_entity.pdbx_description
1 polymer ?
#
loop_
_entity_poly.entity_id
_entity_poly.type
_entity_poly.pdbx_seq_one_letter_code
_entity_poly.pdbx_strand_id
1 'polypeptide(L)' 'MQGIAAQLDASVLEIYGHAGSTENLAGICLTGGGGEFFRPAITKVFSDIPVQVLRDPLMVNARGFLFAGKSALADRPA' A
#
# COMPACT_ATOMS: atom_id res chain seq x y z
N MET A 1 -15.76 13.15 -12.96
CA MET A 1 -14.41 12.71 -12.54
C MET A 1 -13.74 13.61 -11.51
N GLN A 2 -13.97 14.94 -11.49
CA GLN A 2 -13.33 15.86 -10.50
C GLN A 2 -13.59 15.51 -9.03
N GLY A 3 -14.77 14.98 -8.68
CA GLY A 3 -15.09 14.62 -7.29
C GLY A 3 -14.30 13.43 -6.73
N ILE A 4 -13.90 12.47 -7.59
CA ILE A 4 -13.14 11.29 -7.15
C ILE A 4 -11.71 11.68 -6.80
N ALA A 5 -11.06 12.50 -7.63
CA ALA A 5 -9.70 12.97 -7.36
C ALA A 5 -9.60 13.76 -6.04
N ALA A 6 -10.58 14.64 -5.78
CA ALA A 6 -10.65 15.37 -4.51
C ALA A 6 -10.82 14.44 -3.30
N GLN A 7 -11.62 13.37 -3.44
CA GLN A 7 -11.77 12.38 -2.40
C GLN A 7 -10.48 11.61 -2.13
N LEU A 8 -9.75 11.22 -3.19
CA LEU A 8 -8.46 10.54 -3.08
C LEU A 8 -7.42 11.43 -2.39
N ASP A 9 -7.33 12.71 -2.78
CA ASP A 9 -6.45 13.69 -2.14
C ASP A 9 -6.77 13.84 -0.65
N ALA A 10 -8.06 13.95 -0.29
CA ALA A 10 -8.49 14.05 1.11
C ALA A 10 -8.12 12.80 1.93
N SER A 11 -8.35 11.60 1.37
CA SER A 11 -7.98 10.34 2.04
C SER A 11 -6.47 10.22 2.26
N VAL A 12 -5.65 10.66 1.30
CA VAL A 12 -4.19 10.62 1.46
C VAL A 12 -3.71 11.61 2.52
N LEU A 13 -4.31 12.81 2.58
CA LEU A 13 -3.99 13.79 3.62
C LEU A 13 -4.38 13.29 5.02
N GLU A 14 -5.51 12.61 5.14
CA GLU A 14 -5.92 11.94 6.39
C GLU A 14 -4.89 10.88 6.82
N ILE A 15 -4.47 10.02 5.88
CA ILE A 15 -3.41 9.02 6.14
C ILE A 15 -2.11 9.69 6.59
N TYR A 16 -1.69 10.77 5.93
CA TYR A 16 -0.48 11.51 6.30
C TYR A 16 -0.59 12.08 7.72
N GLY A 17 -1.74 12.65 8.07
CA GLY A 17 -2.00 13.14 9.42
C GLY A 17 -1.92 12.05 10.50
N HIS A 18 -2.29 10.81 10.16
CA HIS A 18 -2.18 9.66 11.06
C HIS A 18 -0.79 9.00 11.10
N ALA A 19 -0.03 9.08 10.00
CA ALA A 19 1.30 8.49 9.90
C ALA A 19 2.33 9.17 10.82
N GLY A 20 2.11 10.44 11.18
CA GLY A 20 3.03 11.20 12.01
C GLY A 20 4.30 11.57 11.25
N SER A 21 5.46 11.04 11.66
CA SER A 21 6.73 11.24 10.95
C SER A 21 6.91 10.21 9.84
N THR A 22 7.34 10.67 8.66
CA THR A 22 7.66 9.83 7.50
C THR A 22 9.16 9.50 7.40
N GLU A 23 9.98 9.92 8.35
CA GLU A 23 11.45 9.80 8.30
C GLU A 23 11.96 8.35 8.22
N ASN A 24 11.17 7.40 8.71
CA ASN A 24 11.51 5.97 8.75
C ASN A 24 10.74 5.15 7.70
N LEU A 25 10.07 5.79 6.73
CA LEU A 25 9.34 5.08 5.68
C LEU A 25 10.29 4.63 4.57
N ALA A 26 10.45 3.32 4.41
CA ALA A 26 11.25 2.74 3.33
C ALA A 26 10.54 2.74 1.96
N GLY A 27 9.21 2.85 1.94
CA GLY A 27 8.42 2.83 0.72
C GLY A 27 6.93 2.63 0.97
N ILE A 28 6.14 2.89 -0.07
CA ILE A 28 4.68 2.75 -0.09
C ILE A 28 4.30 1.70 -1.12
N CYS A 29 3.52 0.71 -0.69
CA CYS A 29 3.00 -0.36 -1.54
C CYS A 29 1.51 -0.19 -1.75
N LEU A 30 1.10 0.09 -2.98
CA LEU A 30 -0.30 0.20 -3.36
C LEU A 30 -0.83 -1.18 -3.76
N THR A 31 -1.98 -1.54 -3.20
CA THR A 31 -2.61 -2.85 -3.34
C THR A 31 -4.13 -2.70 -3.50
N GLY A 32 -4.83 -3.80 -3.81
CA GLY A 32 -6.26 -3.78 -4.13
C GLY A 32 -6.56 -3.20 -5.51
N GLY A 33 -7.78 -3.44 -6.00
CA GLY A 33 -8.19 -3.03 -7.35
C GLY A 33 -8.24 -1.52 -7.56
N GLY A 34 -8.39 -0.76 -6.47
CA GLY A 34 -8.38 0.70 -6.49
C GLY A 34 -7.02 1.34 -6.19
N GLY A 35 -6.00 0.55 -5.81
CA GLY A 35 -4.74 1.07 -5.27
C GLY A 35 -4.00 2.00 -6.23
N GLU A 36 -3.93 1.65 -7.52
CA GLU A 36 -3.26 2.46 -8.54
C GLU A 36 -3.89 3.87 -8.67
N PHE A 37 -5.19 4.03 -8.43
CA PHE A 37 -5.84 5.34 -8.51
C PHE A 37 -5.34 6.32 -7.45
N PHE A 38 -4.79 5.83 -6.34
CA PHE A 38 -4.20 6.67 -5.30
C PHE A 38 -2.79 7.17 -5.66
N ARG A 39 -2.12 6.61 -6.68
CA ARG A 39 -0.72 6.96 -6.99
C ARG A 39 -0.50 8.47 -7.12
N PRO A 40 -1.31 9.25 -7.88
CA PRO A 40 -1.07 10.68 -8.01
C PRO A 40 -1.17 11.43 -6.66
N ALA A 41 -2.18 11.10 -5.85
CA ALA A 41 -2.40 11.72 -4.55
C ALA A 41 -1.28 11.35 -3.56
N ILE A 42 -0.87 10.08 -3.54
CA ILE A 42 0.23 9.59 -2.70
C ILE A 42 1.54 10.27 -3.09
N THR A 43 1.90 10.32 -4.37
CA THR A 43 3.15 10.97 -4.82
C THR A 43 3.16 12.47 -4.55
N LYS A 44 2.00 13.14 -4.52
CA LYS A 44 1.89 14.55 -4.15
C LYS A 44 2.20 14.80 -2.66
N VAL A 45 1.80 13.88 -1.77
CA VAL A 45 1.95 14.04 -0.31
C VAL A 45 3.24 13.41 0.23
N PHE A 46 3.63 12.27 -0.32
CA PHE A 46 4.82 11.50 0.05
C PHE A 46 5.87 11.58 -1.07
N SER A 47 6.25 12.81 -1.46
CA SER A 47 7.04 13.08 -2.68
C SER A 47 8.37 12.33 -2.77
N ASP A 48 9.02 12.12 -1.63
CA ASP A 48 10.37 11.55 -1.55
C ASP A 48 10.35 10.05 -1.20
N ILE A 49 9.17 9.47 -1.01
CA ILE A 49 9.01 8.06 -0.62
C ILE A 49 8.74 7.21 -1.88
N PRO A 50 9.52 6.14 -2.13
CA PRO A 50 9.28 5.26 -3.27
C PRO A 50 7.86 4.66 -3.25
N VAL A 51 7.12 4.80 -4.36
CA VAL A 51 5.75 4.28 -4.50
C VAL A 51 5.70 3.17 -5.55
N GLN A 52 5.33 1.96 -5.14
CA GLN A 52 5.14 0.83 -6.05
C GLN A 52 3.70 0.30 -6.01
N VAL A 53 3.21 -0.13 -7.15
CA VAL A 53 1.98 -0.94 -7.23
C VAL A 53 2.41 -2.38 -7.38
N LEU A 54 1.94 -3.21 -6.47
CA LEU A 54 2.35 -4.61 -6.43
C LEU A 54 1.75 -5.39 -7.60
N ARG A 55 2.50 -6.39 -8.07
CA ARG A 55 2.01 -7.33 -9.09
C ARG A 55 0.76 -8.05 -8.60
N ASP A 56 -0.25 -8.11 -9.46
CA ASP A 56 -1.56 -8.71 -9.19
C ASP A 56 -2.18 -8.13 -7.90
N PRO A 57 -2.40 -6.80 -7.83
CA PRO A 57 -2.68 -6.08 -6.57
C PRO A 57 -3.94 -6.56 -5.86
N LEU A 58 -4.89 -7.17 -6.57
CA LEU A 58 -6.08 -7.81 -6.01
C LEU A 58 -5.78 -9.10 -5.21
N MET A 59 -4.69 -9.79 -5.52
CA MET A 59 -4.35 -11.11 -4.99
C MET A 59 -3.19 -11.10 -3.98
N VAL A 60 -2.59 -9.93 -3.72
CA VAL A 60 -1.35 -9.85 -2.92
C VAL A 60 -1.51 -10.37 -1.50
N ASN A 61 -2.64 -10.10 -0.84
CA ASN A 61 -2.89 -10.59 0.51
C ASN A 61 -3.05 -12.11 0.53
N ALA A 62 -3.84 -12.66 -0.39
CA ALA A 62 -4.00 -14.12 -0.51
C ALA A 62 -2.67 -14.83 -0.77
N ARG A 63 -1.82 -14.25 -1.63
CA ARG A 63 -0.46 -14.75 -1.89
C ARG A 63 0.43 -14.67 -0.64
N GLY A 64 0.38 -13.56 0.09
CA GLY A 64 1.10 -13.37 1.34
C GLY A 64 0.71 -14.40 2.39
N PHE A 65 -0.59 -14.65 2.57
CA PHE A 65 -1.09 -15.68 3.48
C PHE A 65 -0.65 -17.08 3.09
N LEU A 66 -0.72 -17.43 1.80
CA LEU A 66 -0.24 -18.72 1.33
C LEU A 66 1.26 -18.90 1.59
N PHE A 67 2.07 -17.86 1.33
CA PHE A 67 3.50 -17.87 1.58
C PHE A 67 3.83 -18.05 3.07
N ALA A 68 3.18 -17.27 3.93
CA ALA A 68 3.35 -17.36 5.38
C ALA A 68 2.95 -18.74 5.91
N GLY A 69 1.81 -19.28 5.46
CA GLY A 69 1.33 -20.61 5.86
C GLY A 69 2.28 -21.74 5.45
N LYS A 70 2.82 -21.69 4.22
CA LYS A 70 3.82 -22.66 3.76
C LYS A 70 5.11 -22.60 4.58
N SER A 71 5.58 -21.38 4.89
CA SER A 71 6.79 -21.19 5.68
C SER A 71 6.61 -21.74 7.09
N ALA A 72 5.48 -21.42 7.74
CA ALA A 72 5.16 -21.92 9.07
C ALA A 72 5.03 -23.45 9.15
N LEU A 73 4.53 -24.10 8.08
CA LEU A 73 4.48 -25.56 8.00
C LEU A 73 5.85 -26.18 7.77
N ALA A 74 6.74 -25.52 7.02
CA ALA A 74 8.10 -26.00 6.79
C ALA A 74 8.97 -25.94 8.05
N ASP A 75 8.74 -24.96 8.92
CA ASP A 75 9.48 -24.77 10.17
C ASP A 75 8.94 -25.65 11.32
N ARG A 76 7.87 -26.42 11.09
CA ARG A 76 7.26 -27.26 12.14
C ARG A 76 7.97 -28.62 12.18
N PRO A 77 8.59 -29.01 13.32
CA PRO A 77 9.14 -30.35 13.46
C PRO A 77 8.03 -31.40 13.39
N ALA A 78 8.35 -32.54 12.79
CA ALA A 78 7.46 -33.70 12.64
C ALA A 78 7.01 -34.27 13.99
#